data_AF-A0A396CUG3-F1
#
_entry.id   AF-A0A396CUG3-F1
#
_cell.length_a   1.000
_cell.length_b   1.000
_cell.length_c   1.000
_cell.angle_alpha   90.00
_cell.angle_beta   90.00
_cell.angle_gamma   90.00
#
_symmetry.space_group_name_H-M   'P 1'
#
loop_
_entity.id
_entity.type
_entity.pdbx_description
1 polymer ?
#
loop_
_entity_poly.entity_id
_entity_poly.type
_entity_poly.pdbx_seq_one_letter_code
_entity_poly.pdbx_strand_id
1 'polypeptide(L)'
;MGKRKQIVALLAGVLLLAGVAGTFAWLSVTGVLVNEFGFGSVAPSVDEKLNGNVKSDVTITNKGSAPAYLRAAVDIYWQDQDGARLWDEPVEGTDYAIVWGNVSNASTTGSASSWVRSADGFYYWTSPVAPLDKTGVLIKGVSEKKADGKNLVVDISTQAIQSTPDDAVTEAWNCTVKDGVLVPPHGGA
;
A
#
# COMPACT_ATOMS: atom_id res chain seq x y z
N MET A 1 57.20 -51.25 20.76
CA MET A 1 55.91 -50.93 21.42
C MET A 1 54.97 -52.13 21.21
N GLY A 2 54.47 -52.78 22.26
CA GLY A 2 53.70 -54.03 22.10
C GLY A 2 52.35 -53.81 21.40
N LYS A 3 51.85 -54.79 20.64
CA LYS A 3 50.60 -54.70 19.84
C LYS A 3 49.41 -54.11 20.62
N ARG A 4 49.29 -54.42 21.92
CA ARG A 4 48.28 -53.86 22.83
C ARG A 4 48.39 -52.34 23.01
N LYS A 5 49.61 -51.79 23.12
CA LYS A 5 49.85 -50.35 23.27
C LYS A 5 49.53 -49.58 21.98
N GLN A 6 49.74 -50.20 20.81
CA GLN A 6 49.36 -49.62 19.52
C GLN A 6 47.84 -49.58 19.32
N ILE A 7 47.12 -50.64 19.72
CA ILE A 7 45.64 -50.70 19.66
C ILE A 7 45.03 -49.64 20.59
N VAL A 8 45.55 -49.48 21.81
CA VAL A 8 45.06 -48.46 22.76
C VAL A 8 45.32 -47.05 22.24
N ALA A 9 46.49 -46.79 21.65
CA ALA A 9 46.79 -45.49 21.05
C ALA A 9 45.86 -45.18 19.85
N LEU A 10 45.55 -46.18 19.04
CA LEU A 10 44.60 -46.05 17.92
C LEU A 10 43.19 -45.75 18.41
N LEU A 11 42.70 -46.49 19.42
CA LEU A 11 41.37 -46.25 20.00
C LEU A 11 41.26 -44.88 20.66
N ALA A 12 42.31 -44.44 21.37
CA ALA A 12 42.35 -43.09 21.95
C ALA A 12 42.36 -42.00 20.86
N GLY A 13 43.09 -42.20 19.76
CA GLY A 13 43.09 -41.29 18.62
C GLY A 13 41.73 -41.19 17.93
N VAL A 14 41.03 -42.31 17.74
CA VAL A 14 39.68 -42.34 17.14
C VAL A 14 38.66 -41.62 18.03
N LEU A 15 38.72 -41.83 19.35
CA LEU A 15 37.85 -41.15 20.31
C LEU A 15 38.07 -39.62 20.33
N LEU A 16 39.32 -39.17 20.26
CA LEU A 16 39.64 -37.74 20.19
C LEU A 16 39.13 -37.11 18.88
N LEU A 17 39.28 -37.79 17.74
CA LEU A 17 38.78 -37.31 16.45
C LEU A 17 37.25 -37.25 16.40
N ALA A 18 36.56 -38.23 17.00
CA ALA A 18 35.10 -38.25 17.09
C ALA A 18 34.56 -37.12 18.00
N GLY A 19 35.23 -36.80 19.11
CA GLY A 19 34.84 -35.71 20.00
C GLY A 19 34.94 -34.32 19.35
N VAL A 20 35.98 -34.09 18.54
CA VAL A 20 36.15 -32.82 17.82
C VAL A 20 35.08 -32.66 16.74
N ALA A 21 34.82 -33.70 15.93
CA ALA A 21 33.79 -33.67 14.89
C ALA A 21 32.37 -33.52 15.44
N GLY A 22 32.04 -34.20 16.56
CA GLY A 22 30.74 -34.06 17.22
C GLY A 22 30.49 -32.66 17.78
N THR A 23 31.54 -32.00 18.30
CA THR A 23 31.46 -30.62 18.79
C THR A 23 31.25 -29.63 17.64
N PHE A 24 31.92 -29.82 16.50
CA PHE A 24 31.67 -29.02 15.30
C PHE A 24 30.24 -29.18 14.77
N ALA A 25 29.69 -30.41 14.72
CA ALA A 25 28.30 -30.62 14.30
C ALA A 25 27.29 -29.96 15.26
N TRP A 26 27.51 -30.04 16.58
CA TRP A 26 26.65 -29.40 17.57
C TRP A 26 26.69 -27.87 17.51
N LEU A 27 27.88 -27.28 17.29
CA LEU A 27 28.03 -25.82 17.10
C LEU A 27 27.50 -25.32 15.76
N SER A 28 27.50 -26.17 14.72
CA SER A 28 26.94 -25.86 13.40
C SER A 28 25.40 -25.82 13.39
N VAL A 29 24.75 -26.46 14.39
CA VAL A 29 23.30 -26.38 14.62
C VAL A 29 22.97 -25.21 15.55
N THR A 30 23.65 -24.08 15.33
CA THR A 30 23.12 -22.78 15.72
C THR A 30 22.47 -22.17 14.49
N GLY A 31 21.41 -22.82 14.03
CA GLY A 31 20.47 -22.17 13.13
C GLY A 31 19.98 -20.93 13.86
N VAL A 32 20.51 -19.76 13.48
CA VAL A 32 20.04 -18.51 14.03
C VAL A 32 18.57 -18.46 13.64
N LEU A 33 17.66 -18.66 14.59
CA LEU A 33 16.32 -18.12 14.48
C LEU A 33 16.51 -16.60 14.46
N VAL A 34 16.78 -16.06 13.27
CA VAL A 34 16.67 -14.62 13.05
C VAL A 34 15.18 -14.39 13.13
N ASN A 35 14.69 -13.93 14.29
CA ASN A 35 13.40 -13.29 14.32
C ASN A 35 13.60 -11.95 13.60
N GLU A 36 13.47 -12.00 12.28
CA GLU A 36 13.57 -10.83 11.42
C GLU A 36 12.36 -9.95 11.78
N PHE A 37 12.59 -8.98 12.67
CA PHE A 37 11.63 -7.91 12.92
C PHE A 37 11.62 -7.02 11.67
N GLY A 38 10.95 -7.50 10.63
CA GLY A 38 10.60 -6.69 9.48
C GLY A 38 9.58 -5.64 9.93
N PHE A 39 9.94 -4.36 9.85
CA PHE A 39 8.96 -3.30 9.99
C PHE A 39 7.97 -3.39 8.82
N GLY A 40 6.67 -3.38 9.13
CA GLY A 40 5.64 -3.22 8.11
C GLY A 40 5.88 -1.90 7.36
N SER A 41 5.89 -1.94 6.04
CA SER A 41 5.94 -0.76 5.19
C SER A 41 4.61 -0.60 4.46
N VAL A 42 4.26 0.64 4.14
CA VAL A 42 3.11 0.99 3.30
C VAL A 42 3.63 1.73 2.07
N ALA A 43 3.21 1.31 0.88
CA ALA A 43 3.67 1.90 -0.37
C ALA A 43 2.51 1.92 -1.38
N PRO A 44 1.61 2.91 -1.31
CA PRO A 44 0.51 3.01 -2.26
C PRO A 44 1.04 3.36 -3.66
N SER A 45 0.42 2.77 -4.67
CA SER A 45 0.72 3.02 -6.09
C SER A 45 -0.58 3.19 -6.82
N VAL A 46 -0.72 4.27 -7.59
CA VAL A 46 -1.85 4.43 -8.51
C VAL A 46 -1.62 3.52 -9.70
N ASP A 47 -2.61 2.72 -10.04
CA ASP A 47 -2.65 1.95 -11.27
C ASP A 47 -3.79 2.50 -12.14
N GLU A 48 -3.46 2.91 -13.36
CA GLU A 48 -4.38 3.54 -14.30
C GLU A 48 -4.07 3.11 -15.73
N LYS A 49 -5.06 3.26 -16.61
CA LYS A 49 -4.89 3.11 -18.05
C LYS A 49 -5.00 4.47 -18.73
N LEU A 50 -4.02 4.79 -19.54
CA LEU A 50 -3.99 5.98 -20.36
C LEU A 50 -4.18 5.60 -21.84
N ASN A 51 -5.34 5.97 -22.40
CA ASN A 51 -5.64 5.82 -23.81
C ASN A 51 -5.77 7.22 -24.43
N GLY A 52 -4.67 7.76 -24.95
CA GLY A 52 -4.61 9.17 -25.36
C GLY A 52 -4.77 10.10 -24.15
N ASN A 53 -5.71 11.04 -24.21
CA ASN A 53 -6.02 11.93 -23.07
C ASN A 53 -7.02 11.34 -22.08
N VAL A 54 -7.48 10.10 -22.31
CA VAL A 54 -8.48 9.44 -21.46
C VAL A 54 -7.79 8.62 -20.38
N LYS A 55 -7.90 9.07 -19.13
CA LYS A 55 -7.53 8.31 -17.93
C LYS A 55 -8.68 7.41 -17.50
N SER A 56 -8.42 6.13 -17.25
CA SER A 56 -9.46 5.13 -16.94
C SER A 56 -8.96 4.03 -16.01
N ASP A 57 -9.89 3.27 -15.42
CA ASP A 57 -9.63 2.13 -14.53
C ASP A 57 -8.66 2.44 -13.38
N VAL A 58 -8.83 3.60 -12.75
CA VAL A 58 -7.98 4.05 -11.65
C VAL A 58 -8.23 3.20 -10.42
N THR A 59 -7.20 2.49 -9.97
CA THR A 59 -7.16 1.72 -8.71
C THR A 59 -5.90 2.08 -7.94
N ILE A 60 -5.82 1.66 -6.67
CA ILE A 60 -4.63 1.85 -5.84
C ILE A 60 -4.18 0.51 -5.31
N THR A 61 -2.93 0.14 -5.60
CA THR A 61 -2.29 -1.06 -5.07
C THR A 61 -1.43 -0.71 -3.87
N ASN A 62 -1.50 -1.53 -2.82
CA ASN A 62 -0.55 -1.46 -1.71
C ASN A 62 0.68 -2.31 -2.04
N LYS A 63 1.77 -1.69 -2.50
CA LYS A 63 3.05 -2.36 -2.75
C LYS A 63 3.92 -2.49 -1.48
N GLY A 64 3.37 -2.13 -0.32
CA GLY A 64 4.05 -2.27 0.98
C GLY A 64 4.05 -3.72 1.47
N SER A 65 4.66 -3.95 2.64
CA SER A 65 4.73 -5.25 3.30
C SER A 65 3.68 -5.46 4.39
N ALA A 66 2.89 -4.44 4.75
CA ALA A 66 1.82 -4.54 5.74
C ALA A 66 0.46 -4.06 5.21
N PRO A 67 -0.67 -4.57 5.74
CA PRO A 67 -1.99 -4.09 5.36
C PRO A 67 -2.19 -2.63 5.77
N ALA A 68 -2.77 -1.82 4.88
CA ALA A 68 -2.86 -0.37 5.06
C ALA A 68 -4.23 0.20 4.68
N TYR A 69 -4.70 1.20 5.41
CA TYR A 69 -5.78 2.07 4.95
C TYR A 69 -5.23 3.06 3.93
N LEU A 70 -5.99 3.29 2.86
CA LEU A 70 -5.59 4.12 1.74
C LEU A 70 -6.58 5.27 1.54
N ARG A 71 -6.07 6.47 1.26
CA ARG A 71 -6.87 7.59 0.74
C ARG A 71 -6.20 8.23 -0.48
N ALA A 72 -7.00 8.85 -1.32
CA ALA A 72 -6.56 9.57 -2.51
C ALA A 72 -7.11 10.98 -2.56
N ALA A 73 -6.32 11.92 -3.06
CA ALA A 73 -6.79 13.21 -3.54
C ALA A 73 -6.77 13.20 -5.07
N VAL A 74 -7.83 13.74 -5.66
CA VAL A 74 -7.98 13.87 -7.12
C VAL A 74 -7.95 15.35 -7.43
N ASP A 75 -6.91 15.80 -8.13
CA ASP A 75 -6.74 17.18 -8.59
C ASP A 75 -6.92 17.21 -10.11
N ILE A 76 -7.78 18.11 -10.59
CA ILE A 76 -8.09 18.24 -12.02
C ILE A 76 -7.83 19.68 -12.41
N TYR A 77 -6.90 19.88 -13.34
CA TYR A 77 -6.43 21.21 -13.72
C TYR A 77 -6.03 21.29 -15.18
N TRP A 78 -5.93 22.51 -15.69
CA TRP A 78 -5.44 22.77 -17.04
C TRP A 78 -3.91 22.89 -17.08
N GLN A 79 -3.30 22.33 -18.11
CA GLN A 79 -1.93 22.65 -18.51
C GLN A 79 -1.89 23.31 -19.89
N ASP A 80 -0.91 24.16 -20.13
CA ASP A 80 -0.60 24.63 -21.49
C ASP A 80 0.16 23.57 -22.30
N GLN A 81 0.55 23.92 -23.53
CA GLN A 81 1.29 23.03 -24.43
C GLN A 81 2.73 22.77 -23.96
N ASP A 82 3.26 23.64 -23.11
CA ASP A 82 4.60 23.53 -22.53
C ASP A 82 4.59 22.74 -21.21
N GLY A 83 3.40 22.35 -20.73
CA GLY A 83 3.17 21.55 -19.52
C GLY A 83 3.04 22.36 -18.23
N ALA A 84 2.94 23.69 -18.31
CA ALA A 84 2.75 24.53 -17.13
C ALA A 84 1.28 24.53 -16.68
N ARG A 85 1.04 24.39 -15.36
CA ARG A 85 -0.30 24.48 -14.79
C ARG A 85 -0.85 25.89 -14.97
N LEU A 86 -2.06 25.96 -15.52
CA LEU A 86 -2.81 27.19 -15.71
C LEU A 86 -3.69 27.47 -14.48
N TRP A 87 -3.98 28.75 -14.26
CA TRP A 87 -4.81 29.22 -13.15
C TRP A 87 -6.31 29.02 -13.35
N ASP A 88 -6.75 28.97 -14.61
CA ASP A 88 -8.15 28.65 -14.92
C ASP A 88 -8.45 27.23 -14.43
N GLU A 89 -9.57 27.05 -13.73
CA GLU A 89 -10.01 25.73 -13.28
C GLU A 89 -10.98 25.09 -14.29
N PRO A 90 -10.78 23.81 -14.64
CA PRO A 90 -11.71 23.08 -15.48
C PRO A 90 -13.04 22.85 -14.75
N VAL A 91 -14.15 23.01 -15.47
CA VAL A 91 -15.51 22.86 -14.94
C VAL A 91 -16.10 21.50 -15.35
N GLU A 92 -16.45 20.67 -14.36
CA GLU A 92 -17.13 19.39 -14.60
C GLU A 92 -18.47 19.61 -15.32
N GLY A 93 -18.77 18.76 -16.31
CA GLY A 93 -19.98 18.85 -17.14
C GLY A 93 -19.78 19.68 -18.41
N THR A 94 -18.99 20.77 -18.32
CA THR A 94 -18.68 21.67 -19.44
C THR A 94 -17.38 21.26 -20.13
N ASP A 95 -16.27 21.28 -19.39
CA ASP A 95 -14.92 21.07 -19.92
C ASP A 95 -14.53 19.60 -19.94
N TYR A 96 -15.01 18.84 -18.95
CA TYR A 96 -14.77 17.41 -18.83
C TYR A 96 -15.97 16.69 -18.24
N ALA A 97 -15.94 15.37 -18.29
CA ALA A 97 -16.82 14.52 -17.49
C ALA A 97 -15.99 13.42 -16.84
N ILE A 98 -16.29 13.16 -15.57
CA ILE A 98 -15.70 12.06 -14.81
C ILE A 98 -16.78 11.02 -14.53
N VAL A 99 -16.44 9.77 -14.79
CA VAL A 99 -17.25 8.61 -14.44
C VAL A 99 -16.58 7.94 -13.26
N TRP A 100 -17.16 8.15 -12.08
CA TRP A 100 -16.69 7.53 -10.84
C TRP A 100 -16.97 6.02 -10.81
N GLY A 101 -16.22 5.31 -9.99
CA GLY A 101 -16.53 3.96 -9.56
C GLY A 101 -17.77 3.91 -8.66
N ASN A 102 -17.85 2.91 -7.79
CA ASN A 102 -18.87 2.88 -6.73
C ASN A 102 -18.40 3.76 -5.56
N VAL A 103 -18.54 5.08 -5.73
CA VAL A 103 -18.14 6.09 -4.74
C VAL A 103 -19.40 6.63 -4.06
N SER A 104 -19.44 6.54 -2.73
CA SER A 104 -20.49 7.14 -1.90
C SER A 104 -19.95 8.33 -1.11
N ASN A 105 -20.83 9.14 -0.50
CA ASN A 105 -20.38 10.19 0.42
C ASN A 105 -20.22 9.64 1.84
N ALA A 106 -19.28 10.21 2.60
CA ALA A 106 -19.05 9.83 4.00
C ALA A 106 -20.30 10.04 4.84
N SER A 107 -20.54 9.10 5.74
CA SER A 107 -21.68 9.11 6.67
C SER A 107 -21.23 8.55 8.02
N THR A 108 -22.12 8.57 9.01
CA THR A 108 -21.86 7.99 10.34
C THR A 108 -21.62 6.47 10.32
N THR A 109 -22.01 5.81 9.23
CA THR A 109 -21.82 4.38 8.99
C THR A 109 -20.91 4.14 7.79
N GLY A 110 -19.96 3.22 7.93
CA GLY A 110 -19.12 2.73 6.83
C GLY A 110 -19.69 1.46 6.21
N SER A 111 -19.42 1.26 4.92
CA SER A 111 -19.56 -0.04 4.25
C SER A 111 -18.16 -0.54 3.91
N ALA A 112 -17.86 -1.80 4.17
CA ALA A 112 -16.56 -2.38 3.85
C ALA A 112 -16.27 -2.35 2.33
N SER A 113 -14.99 -2.32 1.97
CA SER A 113 -14.50 -2.44 0.59
C SER A 113 -15.20 -1.51 -0.39
N SER A 114 -15.40 -0.26 0.04
CA SER A 114 -16.11 0.77 -0.69
C SER A 114 -15.31 2.07 -0.71
N TRP A 115 -15.40 2.80 -1.82
CA TRP A 115 -14.88 4.16 -1.92
C TRP A 115 -15.86 5.15 -1.31
N VAL A 116 -15.33 6.04 -0.47
CA VAL A 116 -16.11 7.05 0.24
C VAL A 116 -15.45 8.41 0.07
N ARG A 117 -16.17 9.37 -0.50
CA ARG A 117 -15.78 10.78 -0.56
C ARG A 117 -16.07 11.45 0.77
N SER A 118 -15.04 12.02 1.39
CA SER A 118 -15.10 12.69 2.67
C SER A 118 -15.21 14.22 2.52
N ALA A 119 -15.63 14.88 3.59
CA ALA A 119 -15.79 16.35 3.63
C ALA A 119 -14.45 17.10 3.52
N ASP A 120 -13.34 16.44 3.84
CA ASP A 120 -11.96 16.96 3.71
C ASP A 120 -11.44 16.95 2.26
N GLY A 121 -12.25 16.52 1.29
CA GLY A 121 -11.88 16.46 -0.12
C GLY A 121 -11.14 15.18 -0.55
N PHE A 122 -10.84 14.27 0.38
CA PHE A 122 -10.21 12.98 0.07
C PHE A 122 -11.24 11.88 -0.21
N TYR A 123 -10.79 10.89 -0.97
CA TYR A 123 -11.50 9.63 -1.22
C TYR A 123 -10.84 8.52 -0.41
N TYR A 124 -11.60 7.86 0.45
CA TYR A 124 -11.11 6.83 1.36
C TYR A 124 -11.56 5.44 0.88
N TRP A 125 -10.63 4.49 0.91
CA TRP A 125 -10.98 3.08 0.82
C TRP A 125 -11.20 2.55 2.24
N THR A 126 -12.39 2.04 2.48
CA THR A 126 -12.93 1.75 3.83
C THR A 126 -12.41 0.47 4.48
N SER A 127 -11.66 -0.37 3.75
CA SER A 127 -11.04 -1.58 4.30
C SER A 127 -9.52 -1.52 4.19
N PRO A 128 -8.76 -2.17 5.08
CA PRO A 128 -7.34 -2.35 4.86
C PRO A 128 -7.07 -3.08 3.54
N VAL A 129 -6.06 -2.62 2.80
CA VAL A 129 -5.57 -3.29 1.59
C VAL A 129 -4.34 -4.10 1.96
N ALA A 130 -4.40 -5.41 1.77
CA ALA A 130 -3.29 -6.32 2.02
C ALA A 130 -2.09 -6.02 1.09
N PRO A 131 -0.87 -6.48 1.46
CA PRO A 131 0.29 -6.41 0.57
C PRO A 131 0.00 -7.00 -0.81
N LEU A 132 0.38 -6.26 -1.85
CA LEU A 132 0.18 -6.56 -3.27
C LEU A 132 -1.28 -6.62 -3.74
N ASP A 133 -2.25 -6.37 -2.86
CA ASP A 133 -3.65 -6.27 -3.22
C ASP A 133 -4.02 -4.83 -3.62
N LYS A 134 -5.21 -4.67 -4.19
CA LYS A 134 -5.69 -3.40 -4.74
C LYS A 134 -7.08 -3.02 -4.24
N THR A 135 -7.37 -1.74 -4.30
CA THR A 135 -8.72 -1.20 -4.09
C THR A 135 -9.64 -1.52 -5.27
N GLY A 136 -10.94 -1.31 -5.08
CA GLY A 136 -11.87 -1.21 -6.20
C GLY A 136 -11.57 0.00 -7.09
N VAL A 137 -12.24 0.09 -8.25
CA VAL A 137 -12.06 1.22 -9.17
C VAL A 137 -12.59 2.51 -8.53
N LEU A 138 -11.72 3.52 -8.42
CA LEU A 138 -12.08 4.88 -7.98
C LEU A 138 -12.67 5.69 -9.15
N ILE A 139 -11.98 5.69 -10.30
CA ILE A 139 -12.39 6.41 -11.51
C ILE A 139 -12.45 5.41 -12.66
N LYS A 140 -13.63 5.24 -13.26
CA LYS A 140 -13.81 4.40 -14.44
C LYS A 140 -13.30 5.08 -15.70
N GLY A 141 -13.50 6.39 -15.81
CA GLY A 141 -13.01 7.16 -16.95
C GLY A 141 -13.13 8.66 -16.75
N VAL A 142 -12.21 9.42 -17.35
CA VAL A 142 -12.32 10.87 -17.52
C VAL A 142 -12.24 11.19 -19.01
N SER A 143 -13.22 11.93 -19.51
CA SER A 143 -13.26 12.40 -20.88
C SER A 143 -13.17 13.91 -20.92
N GLU A 144 -12.21 14.42 -21.68
CA GLU A 144 -12.12 15.84 -22.07
C GLU A 144 -13.19 16.16 -23.12
N LYS A 145 -13.96 17.22 -22.90
CA LYS A 145 -15.03 17.66 -23.82
C LYS A 145 -14.62 18.86 -24.67
N LYS A 146 -13.75 19.72 -24.14
CA LYS A 146 -13.30 20.93 -24.81
C LYS A 146 -11.83 21.20 -24.50
N ALA A 147 -11.00 21.25 -25.53
CA ALA A 147 -9.57 21.52 -25.41
C ALA A 147 -9.25 22.76 -26.27
N ASP A 148 -9.48 23.96 -25.73
CA ASP A 148 -9.18 25.23 -26.41
C ASP A 148 -7.65 25.50 -26.41
N GLY A 149 -6.85 24.57 -26.95
CA GLY A 149 -5.39 24.65 -26.96
C GLY A 149 -4.71 24.41 -25.60
N LYS A 150 -5.46 23.90 -24.62
CA LYS A 150 -5.00 23.48 -23.28
C LYS A 150 -5.19 21.96 -23.13
N ASN A 151 -4.46 21.36 -22.21
CA ASN A 151 -4.55 19.92 -21.90
C ASN A 151 -5.19 19.73 -20.52
N LEU A 152 -6.25 18.92 -20.44
CA LEU A 152 -6.83 18.52 -19.16
C LEU A 152 -5.91 17.51 -18.47
N VAL A 153 -5.52 17.79 -17.23
CA VAL A 153 -4.73 16.88 -16.41
C VAL A 153 -5.52 16.42 -15.21
N VAL A 154 -5.53 15.11 -14.98
CA VAL A 154 -6.12 14.47 -13.80
C VAL A 154 -4.97 13.83 -13.02
N ASP A 155 -4.59 14.46 -11.92
CA ASP A 155 -3.54 13.97 -11.03
C ASP A 155 -4.16 13.31 -9.80
N ILE A 156 -3.56 12.19 -9.38
CA ILE A 156 -4.03 11.39 -8.26
C ILE A 156 -2.86 11.19 -7.31
N SER A 157 -2.95 11.84 -6.15
CA SER A 157 -2.01 11.62 -5.06
C SER A 157 -2.62 10.68 -4.03
N THR A 158 -1.79 9.84 -3.43
CA THR A 158 -2.26 8.80 -2.51
C THR A 158 -1.50 8.84 -1.20
N GLN A 159 -2.17 8.43 -0.13
CA GLN A 159 -1.61 8.33 1.20
C GLN A 159 -2.04 7.00 1.82
N ALA A 160 -1.16 6.44 2.65
CA ALA A 160 -1.38 5.16 3.30
C ALA A 160 -0.95 5.22 4.77
N ILE A 161 -1.70 4.55 5.63
CA ILE A 161 -1.36 4.31 7.04
C ILE A 161 -1.53 2.82 7.32
N GLN A 162 -0.57 2.22 8.01
CA GLN A 162 -0.66 0.81 8.41
C GLN A 162 -1.93 0.60 9.25
N SER A 163 -2.67 -0.46 8.94
CA SER A 163 -3.99 -0.74 9.55
C SER A 163 -3.95 -1.22 10.99
N THR A 164 -2.77 -1.44 11.57
CA THR A 164 -2.64 -1.90 12.95
C THR A 164 -1.50 -1.15 13.65
N PRO A 165 -1.77 -0.53 14.81
CA PRO A 165 -3.07 -0.40 15.48
C PRO A 165 -4.02 0.60 14.76
N ASP A 166 -5.32 0.47 14.97
CA ASP A 166 -6.35 1.37 14.41
C ASP A 166 -6.18 2.83 14.86
N ASP A 167 -5.55 3.06 16.01
CA ASP A 167 -5.28 4.40 16.55
C ASP A 167 -4.43 5.23 15.57
N ALA A 168 -3.51 4.60 14.82
CA ALA A 168 -2.63 5.31 13.89
C ALA A 168 -3.40 6.07 12.80
N VAL A 169 -4.45 5.45 12.24
CA VAL A 169 -5.27 6.08 11.19
C VAL A 169 -6.30 7.05 11.79
N THR A 170 -6.81 6.72 12.98
CA THR A 170 -7.75 7.53 13.74
C THR A 170 -7.13 8.88 14.08
N GLU A 171 -5.91 8.89 14.63
CA GLU A 171 -5.19 10.10 15.01
C GLU A 171 -4.75 10.93 13.80
N ALA A 172 -4.21 10.29 12.77
CA ALA A 172 -3.64 11.00 11.63
C ALA A 172 -4.71 11.64 10.71
N TRP A 173 -5.84 10.97 10.53
CA TRP A 173 -6.89 11.37 9.58
C TRP A 173 -8.20 11.79 10.23
N ASN A 174 -8.27 11.82 11.57
CA ASN A 174 -9.48 12.16 12.33
C ASN A 174 -10.70 11.28 11.91
N CYS A 175 -10.43 10.00 11.66
CA CYS A 175 -11.44 9.02 11.24
C CYS A 175 -11.85 8.12 12.42
N THR A 176 -12.75 7.16 12.21
CA THR A 176 -13.06 6.13 13.20
C THR A 176 -12.98 4.77 12.55
N VAL A 177 -12.37 3.78 13.20
CA VAL A 177 -12.42 2.39 12.76
C VAL A 177 -13.42 1.61 13.60
N LYS A 178 -14.33 0.89 12.96
CA LYS A 178 -15.29 -0.02 13.60
C LYS A 178 -15.23 -1.37 12.90
N ASP A 179 -14.88 -2.43 13.64
CA ASP A 179 -14.78 -3.79 13.12
C ASP A 179 -13.91 -3.90 11.84
N GLY A 180 -12.79 -3.17 11.80
CA GLY A 180 -11.88 -3.13 10.64
C GLY A 180 -12.41 -2.33 9.44
N VAL A 181 -13.50 -1.57 9.62
CA VAL A 181 -14.06 -0.66 8.61
C VAL A 181 -13.78 0.78 9.02
N LEU A 182 -13.05 1.50 8.15
CA LEU A 182 -12.77 2.92 8.33
C LEU A 182 -13.99 3.76 7.95
N VAL A 183 -14.39 4.62 8.88
CA VAL A 183 -15.42 5.64 8.72
C VAL A 183 -14.71 6.99 8.60
N PRO A 184 -14.68 7.59 7.39
CA PRO A 184 -13.99 8.86 7.19
C PRO A 184 -14.65 10.02 7.95
N PRO A 185 -13.93 11.14 8.10
CA PRO A 185 -14.55 12.39 8.54
C PRO A 185 -15.80 12.70 7.72
N HIS A 186 -16.90 12.99 8.41
CA HIS A 186 -18.18 13.32 7.81
C HIS A 186 -18.73 14.56 8.50
N GLY A 187 -19.26 15.50 7.71
CA GLY A 187 -19.81 16.76 8.20
C GLY A 187 -18.85 17.94 8.06
N GLY A 188 -19.23 18.90 7.22
CA GLY A 188 -19.32 20.30 7.61
C GLY A 188 -20.81 20.61 7.76
N ALA A 189 -21.17 21.42 8.77
CA ALA A 189 -22.47 22.08 8.76
C ALA A 189 -22.53 23.09 7.61
#